data_AF-L0KZF9-F1
#
_entry.id   AF-L0KZF9-F1
#
_cell.length_a   1.000
_cell.length_b   1.000
_cell.length_c   1.000
_cell.angle_alpha   90.00
_cell.angle_beta   90.00
_cell.angle_gamma   90.00
#
_symmetry.space_group_name_H-M   'P 1'
#
loop_
_entity.id
_entity.type
_entity.pdbx_description
1 polymer ?
#
loop_
_entity_poly.entity_id
_entity_poly.type
_entity_poly.pdbx_seq_one_letter_code
_entity_poly.pdbx_strand_id
1 'polypeptide(L)' 'MEFVTVTCQNCGSKMYVLSKCVRNVMYCTIHCLESGASSKI' A
#
# COMPACT_ATOMS: atom_id res chain seq x y z
N MET A 1 -15.10 14.70 0.77
CA MET A 1 -14.45 13.40 0.44
C MET A 1 -12.99 13.73 0.18
N GLU A 2 -12.06 13.22 0.98
CA GLU A 2 -10.64 13.58 0.94
C GLU A 2 -9.81 12.41 0.41
N PHE A 3 -8.96 12.69 -0.58
CA PHE A 3 -7.98 11.75 -1.12
C PHE A 3 -6.60 12.12 -0.60
N VAL A 4 -5.83 11.10 -0.23
CA VAL A 4 -4.45 11.24 0.23
C VAL A 4 -3.53 10.37 -0.60
N THR A 5 -2.27 10.79 -0.68
CA THR A 5 -1.22 10.01 -1.34
C THR A 5 -0.57 9.08 -0.33
N VAL A 6 -0.59 7.78 -0.61
CA VAL A 6 0.13 6.76 0.16
C VAL A 6 1.18 6.08 -0.72
N THR A 7 2.20 5.50 -0.10
CA THR A 7 3.30 4.85 -0.81
C THR A 7 3.23 3.34 -0.60
N CYS A 8 3.40 2.56 -1.66
CA CYS A 8 3.49 1.10 -1.57
C CYS A 8 4.66 0.71 -0.70
N GLN A 9 4.45 -0.13 0.31
CA GLN A 9 5.56 -0.60 1.13
C GLN A 9 6.52 -1.54 0.39
N ASN A 10 6.07 -2.19 -0.69
CA ASN A 10 6.91 -3.11 -1.44
C ASN A 10 7.72 -2.40 -2.55
N CYS A 11 7.05 -1.68 -3.47
CA CYS A 11 7.69 -1.14 -4.66
C CYS A 11 7.89 0.40 -4.64
N GLY A 12 7.44 1.10 -3.60
CA GLY A 12 7.56 2.56 -3.50
C GLY A 12 6.62 3.36 -4.43
N SER A 13 5.75 2.71 -5.20
CA SER A 13 4.79 3.43 -6.06
C SER A 13 3.78 4.23 -5.23
N LYS A 14 3.43 5.42 -5.72
CA LYS A 14 2.40 6.28 -5.11
C LYS A 14 0.99 5.82 -5.49
N MET A 15 0.07 5.89 -4.55
CA MET A 15 -1.35 5.57 -4.73
C MET A 15 -2.21 6.69 -4.15
N TYR A 16 -3.32 6.97 -4.83
CA TYR A 16 -4.32 7.94 -4.39
C TYR A 16 -5.51 7.17 -3.81
N VAL A 17 -5.70 7.26 -2.51
CA VAL A 17 -6.74 6.53 -1.80
C VAL A 17 -7.59 7.49 -0.97
N LEU A 18 -8.83 7.11 -0.69
CA LEU A 18 -9.65 7.84 0.27
C LEU A 18 -9.01 7.77 1.65
N SER A 19 -8.99 8.89 2.38
CA SER A 19 -8.37 8.97 3.72
C SER A 19 -8.89 7.89 4.68
N LYS A 20 -10.19 7.55 4.60
CA LYS A 20 -10.82 6.47 5.40
C LYS A 20 -10.29 5.06 5.11
N CYS A 21 -9.63 4.84 3.97
CA CYS A 21 -9.10 3.54 3.55
C CYS A 21 -7.62 3.36 3.90
N VAL A 22 -6.96 4.37 4.45
CA VAL A 22 -5.55 4.32 4.81
C VAL A 22 -5.34 3.32 5.95
N ARG A 23 -4.37 2.42 5.78
CA ARG A 23 -3.93 1.46 6.77
C ARG A 23 -2.43 1.63 7.04
N ASN A 24 -1.94 1.09 8.15
CA ASN A 24 -0.51 1.12 8.50
C ASN A 24 0.39 0.48 7.43
N VAL A 25 -0.15 -0.48 6.67
CA VAL A 25 0.53 -1.18 5.59
C VAL A 25 -0.38 -1.16 4.35
N MET A 26 0.14 -0.68 3.23
CA MET A 26 -0.58 -0.52 1.96
C MET A 26 0.26 -1.04 0.80
N TYR A 27 -0.39 -1.66 -0.18
CA TYR A 27 0.23 -2.24 -1.37
C TYR A 27 -0.58 -1.86 -2.62
N CYS A 28 0.09 -1.59 -3.74
CA CYS A 28 -0.56 -1.20 -4.99
C CYS A 28 -1.24 -2.35 -5.73
N THR A 29 -0.74 -3.56 -5.53
CA THR A 29 -1.21 -4.78 -6.20
C THR A 29 -1.13 -5.97 -5.26
N ILE A 30 -1.87 -7.03 -5.59
CA ILE A 30 -1.80 -8.30 -4.87
C ILE A 30 -0.39 -8.88 -4.89
N HIS A 31 0.34 -8.76 -6.00
CA HIS A 31 1.74 -9.19 -6.08
C HIS A 31 2.66 -8.47 -5.08
N CYS A 32 2.45 -7.16 -4.87
CA CYS A 32 3.21 -6.41 -3.86
C CYS A 32 2.86 -6.83 -2.43
N LEU A 33 1.60 -7.18 -2.18
CA LEU A 33 1.17 -7.73 -0.90
C LEU A 33 1.82 -9.10 -0.64
N GLU A 34 1.78 -10.00 -1.61
CA GLU A 34 2.37 -11.34 -1.50
C GLU A 34 3.89 -11.28 -1.32
N SER A 35 4.59 -10.44 -2.11
CA SER A 35 6.04 -10.26 -2.02
C SER A 35 6.46 -9.62 -0.68
N GLY A 36 5.73 -8.60 -0.23
CA GLY A 36 6.00 -7.91 1.03
C GLY A 36 5.70 -8.78 2.27
N ALA A 37 4.67 -9.63 2.20
CA ALA A 37 4.34 -10.57 3.27
C ALA A 37 5.36 -11.72 3.38
N SER A 38 5.93 -12.17 2.26
CA SER A 38 6.89 -13.27 2.24
C SER A 38 8.27 -12.91 2.81
N SER A 39 8.57 -11.63 3.03
CA SER A 39 9.85 -11.15 3.57
C SER A 39 9.94 -11.22 5.11
N LYS A 40 9.01 -11.91 5.79
CA LYS A 40 8.97 -12.05 7.26
C LYS A 40 9.07 -13.51 7.77
N ILE A 41 9.71 -14.40 7.02
CA ILE A 41 10.06 -15.76 7.47
C ILE A 41 11.56 -15.83 7.69
#